data_AF-A0A258QD92-F1
#
_entry.id   AF-A0A258QD92-F1
#
_cell.length_a   1.000
_cell.length_b   1.000
_cell.length_c   1.000
_cell.angle_alpha   90.00
_cell.angle_beta   90.00
_cell.angle_gamma   90.00
#
_symmetry.space_group_name_H-M   'P 1'
#
loop_
_entity.id
_entity.type
_entity.pdbx_description
1 polymer ?
#
loop_
_entity_poly.entity_id
_entity_poly.type
_entity_poly.pdbx_seq_one_letter_code
_entity_poly.pdbx_strand_id
1 'polypeptide(L)'
;LGIMNQALSAPRTSTAPNAPQFIKIKINPDKIRDVIGKGGATIQGITRDTGTQIDIAEDGIVTITATSAEAGAAAKLRIEQITIEAEVGKIYEGKVVRITDFGAFVNILPGKDGLLHISQICAERIERVTDKIQEGDTVRVQLLELDKQGRMRLSMLGI
;
A
#
# COMPACT_ATOMS: atom_id res chain seq x y z
N LEU A 1 -4.45 -3.30 -46.83
CA LEU A 1 -3.98 -2.96 -45.46
C LEU A 1 -3.61 -1.47 -45.27
N GLY A 2 -3.34 -0.68 -46.32
CA GLY A 2 -2.91 0.73 -46.18
C GLY A 2 -3.97 1.76 -45.72
N ILE A 3 -5.26 1.55 -46.05
CA ILE A 3 -6.33 2.52 -45.73
C ILE A 3 -6.72 2.48 -44.24
N MET A 4 -6.56 1.32 -43.57
CA MET A 4 -6.86 1.18 -42.15
C MET A 4 -5.83 1.90 -41.24
N ASN A 5 -4.55 1.91 -41.63
CA ASN A 5 -3.49 2.59 -40.88
C ASN A 5 -3.52 4.12 -41.00
N GLN A 6 -4.26 4.68 -41.98
CA GLN A 6 -4.45 6.13 -42.09
C GLN A 6 -5.54 6.67 -41.14
N ALA A 7 -6.47 5.81 -40.70
CA ALA A 7 -7.56 6.22 -39.82
C ALA A 7 -7.24 6.01 -38.32
N LEU A 8 -6.55 4.91 -37.96
CA LEU A 8 -6.20 4.56 -36.58
C LEU A 8 -4.87 3.78 -36.57
N SER A 9 -3.74 4.48 -36.50
CA SER A 9 -2.39 3.89 -36.49
C SER A 9 -1.95 3.37 -35.11
N ALA A 10 -2.65 3.77 -34.04
CA ALA A 10 -2.42 3.30 -32.68
C ALA A 10 -3.76 3.19 -31.93
N PRO A 11 -3.89 2.25 -30.97
CA PRO A 11 -4.99 2.26 -30.01
C PRO A 11 -5.06 3.63 -29.33
N ARG A 12 -6.27 4.21 -29.18
CA ARG A 12 -6.44 5.46 -28.42
C ARG A 12 -5.85 5.28 -27.02
N THR A 13 -4.84 6.07 -26.68
CA THR A 13 -4.09 5.98 -25.42
C THR A 13 -4.92 6.41 -24.20
N SER A 14 -6.04 7.10 -24.43
CA SER A 14 -6.94 7.56 -23.39
C SER A 14 -8.38 7.24 -23.79
N THR A 15 -9.06 6.51 -22.92
CA THR A 15 -10.51 6.27 -22.99
C THR A 15 -11.25 7.60 -22.90
N ALA A 16 -12.40 7.69 -23.59
CA ALA A 16 -13.23 8.89 -23.58
C ALA A 16 -13.56 9.33 -22.13
N PRO A 17 -13.71 10.65 -21.86
CA PRO A 17 -13.93 11.18 -20.51
C PRO A 17 -15.21 10.66 -19.82
N ASN A 18 -16.15 10.08 -20.59
CA ASN A 18 -17.40 9.48 -20.12
C ASN A 18 -17.45 7.95 -20.29
N ALA A 19 -16.33 7.31 -20.64
CA ALA A 19 -16.27 5.87 -20.76
C ALA A 19 -16.02 5.24 -19.38
N PRO A 20 -16.71 4.13 -19.04
CA PRO A 20 -16.49 3.46 -17.78
C PRO A 20 -15.03 2.99 -17.70
N GLN A 21 -14.37 3.36 -16.60
CA GLN A 21 -13.00 2.98 -16.34
C GLN A 21 -12.97 1.66 -15.58
N PHE A 22 -12.15 0.73 -16.06
CA PHE A 22 -11.86 -0.54 -15.40
C PHE A 22 -10.47 -0.44 -14.79
N ILE A 23 -10.41 -0.31 -13.47
CA ILE A 23 -9.15 -0.30 -12.72
C ILE A 23 -8.99 -1.68 -12.10
N LYS A 24 -7.94 -2.40 -12.51
CA LYS A 24 -7.58 -3.70 -11.92
C LYS A 24 -6.45 -3.50 -10.92
N ILE A 25 -6.64 -3.98 -9.71
CA ILE A 25 -5.65 -3.95 -8.63
C ILE A 25 -5.48 -5.38 -8.13
N LYS A 26 -4.24 -5.80 -7.92
CA LYS A 26 -3.93 -7.09 -7.30
C LYS A 26 -3.63 -6.88 -5.83
N ILE A 27 -4.34 -7.60 -4.98
CA ILE A 27 -4.16 -7.60 -3.52
C ILE A 27 -3.87 -9.01 -3.02
N ASN A 28 -3.39 -9.13 -1.79
CA ASN A 28 -3.13 -10.41 -1.15
C ASN A 28 -4.47 -11.12 -0.80
N PRO A 29 -4.70 -12.38 -1.22
CA PRO A 29 -5.96 -13.09 -1.00
C PRO A 29 -6.35 -13.23 0.47
N ASP A 30 -5.38 -13.31 1.39
CA ASP A 30 -5.63 -13.41 2.83
C ASP A 30 -6.37 -12.19 3.39
N LYS A 31 -6.27 -11.04 2.71
CA LYS A 31 -6.87 -9.76 3.10
C LYS A 31 -8.16 -9.42 2.38
N ILE A 32 -8.62 -10.26 1.46
CA ILE A 32 -9.93 -10.11 0.82
C ILE A 32 -11.04 -9.99 1.89
N ARG A 33 -10.93 -10.77 2.97
CA ARG A 33 -11.88 -10.71 4.10
C ARG A 33 -11.92 -9.35 4.79
N ASP A 34 -10.78 -8.69 4.93
CA ASP A 34 -10.69 -7.36 5.57
C ASP A 34 -11.28 -6.27 4.65
N VAL A 35 -11.04 -6.39 3.34
CA VAL A 35 -11.61 -5.47 2.33
C VAL A 35 -13.13 -5.63 2.25
N ILE A 36 -13.66 -6.85 2.25
CA ILE A 36 -15.10 -7.15 2.29
C ILE A 36 -15.70 -6.65 3.61
N GLY A 37 -15.01 -6.85 4.73
CA GLY A 37 -15.52 -6.60 6.07
C GLY A 37 -16.54 -7.67 6.51
N LYS A 38 -17.10 -7.52 7.72
CA LYS A 38 -18.13 -8.44 8.24
C LYS A 38 -19.38 -8.41 7.35
N GLY A 39 -19.55 -9.43 6.51
CA GLY A 39 -20.72 -9.57 5.63
C GLY A 39 -20.78 -8.57 4.46
N GLY A 40 -19.65 -8.00 4.03
CA GLY A 40 -19.63 -7.06 2.90
C GLY A 40 -19.87 -5.60 3.27
N ALA A 41 -19.99 -5.27 4.55
CA ALA A 41 -20.30 -3.91 5.01
C ALA A 41 -19.28 -2.85 4.52
N THR A 42 -17.99 -3.19 4.47
CA THR A 42 -16.94 -2.27 4.04
C THR A 42 -17.02 -1.99 2.53
N ILE A 43 -17.13 -3.04 1.71
CA ILE A 43 -17.30 -2.87 0.24
C ILE A 43 -18.60 -2.15 -0.07
N GLN A 44 -19.70 -2.51 0.58
CA GLN A 44 -20.98 -1.83 0.37
C GLN A 44 -20.89 -0.35 0.75
N GLY A 45 -20.19 -0.02 1.84
CA GLY A 45 -19.93 1.37 2.22
C GLY A 45 -19.13 2.13 1.18
N ILE A 46 -18.04 1.54 0.66
CA ILE A 46 -17.22 2.15 -0.40
C ILE A 46 -18.06 2.33 -1.67
N THR A 47 -18.70 1.27 -2.17
CA THR A 47 -19.56 1.29 -3.36
C THR A 47 -20.69 2.31 -3.23
N ARG A 48 -21.31 2.45 -2.06
CA ARG A 48 -22.36 3.44 -1.81
C ARG A 48 -21.84 4.87 -1.84
N ASP A 49 -20.66 5.10 -1.25
CA ASP A 49 -20.09 6.44 -1.15
C ASP A 49 -19.49 6.91 -2.48
N THR A 50 -18.87 6.01 -3.25
CA THR A 50 -18.22 6.33 -4.53
C THR A 50 -19.12 6.10 -5.74
N GLY A 51 -20.21 5.34 -5.60
CA GLY A 51 -21.07 4.95 -6.71
C GLY A 51 -20.39 4.01 -7.72
N THR A 52 -19.31 3.34 -7.32
CA THR A 52 -18.53 2.44 -8.18
C THR A 52 -18.86 0.97 -7.91
N GLN A 53 -18.88 0.14 -8.94
CA GLN A 53 -19.01 -1.31 -8.76
C GLN A 53 -17.63 -1.94 -8.52
N ILE A 54 -17.45 -2.62 -7.39
CA ILE A 54 -16.20 -3.25 -6.99
C ILE A 54 -16.43 -4.76 -6.95
N ASP A 55 -15.78 -5.47 -7.86
CA ASP A 55 -15.79 -6.94 -7.92
C ASP A 55 -14.44 -7.46 -7.42
N ILE A 56 -14.46 -8.35 -6.42
CA ILE A 56 -13.26 -8.98 -5.89
C ILE A 56 -13.28 -10.46 -6.25
N ALA A 57 -12.28 -10.90 -7.01
CA ALA A 57 -12.08 -12.30 -7.33
C ALA A 57 -11.28 -13.03 -6.23
N GLU A 58 -11.48 -14.34 -6.12
CA GLU A 58 -10.82 -15.20 -5.11
C GLU A 58 -9.29 -15.25 -5.26
N ASP A 59 -8.78 -14.90 -6.44
CA ASP A 59 -7.36 -14.80 -6.76
C ASP A 59 -6.70 -13.49 -6.30
N GLY A 60 -7.45 -12.61 -5.65
CA GLY A 60 -6.99 -11.31 -5.18
C GLY A 60 -7.03 -10.21 -6.24
N ILE A 61 -7.70 -10.42 -7.38
CA ILE A 61 -7.91 -9.36 -8.37
C ILE A 61 -9.17 -8.57 -8.02
N VAL A 62 -8.98 -7.30 -7.67
CA VAL A 62 -10.06 -6.32 -7.47
C VAL A 62 -10.26 -5.55 -8.77
N THR A 63 -11.46 -5.67 -9.34
CA THR A 63 -11.88 -4.92 -10.52
C THR A 63 -12.85 -3.83 -10.08
N ILE A 64 -12.42 -2.58 -10.21
CA ILE A 64 -13.24 -1.40 -9.95
C ILE A 64 -13.79 -0.91 -11.28
N THR A 65 -15.10 -0.91 -11.40
CA THR A 65 -15.84 -0.35 -12.53
C THR A 65 -16.45 0.98 -12.08
N ALA A 66 -15.96 2.08 -12.64
CA ALA A 66 -16.44 3.42 -12.32
C ALA A 66 -17.01 4.10 -13.56
N THR A 67 -18.14 4.79 -13.41
CA THR A 67 -18.75 5.63 -14.47
C THR A 67 -18.05 6.97 -14.64
N SER A 68 -17.28 7.40 -13.64
CA SER A 68 -16.47 8.63 -13.64
C SER A 68 -15.04 8.34 -13.19
N ALA A 69 -14.08 9.05 -13.77
CA ALA A 69 -12.67 8.97 -13.41
C ALA A 69 -12.41 9.36 -11.94
N GLU A 70 -13.15 10.34 -11.42
CA GLU A 70 -13.01 10.80 -10.02
C GLU A 70 -13.49 9.74 -9.03
N ALA A 71 -14.63 9.13 -9.32
CA ALA A 71 -15.20 8.05 -8.51
C ALA A 71 -14.27 6.82 -8.50
N GLY A 72 -13.71 6.46 -9.66
CA GLY A 72 -12.74 5.38 -9.79
C GLY A 72 -11.46 5.65 -9.01
N ALA A 73 -10.95 6.89 -9.07
CA ALA A 73 -9.77 7.30 -8.29
C ALA A 73 -10.05 7.29 -6.78
N ALA A 74 -11.22 7.75 -6.32
CA ALA A 74 -11.59 7.73 -4.92
C ALA A 74 -11.76 6.29 -4.38
N ALA A 75 -12.42 5.42 -5.14
CA ALA A 75 -12.57 4.01 -4.80
C ALA A 75 -11.21 3.29 -4.75
N LYS A 76 -10.36 3.53 -5.75
CA LYS A 76 -8.98 3.05 -5.79
C LYS A 76 -8.21 3.48 -4.55
N LEU A 77 -8.24 4.77 -4.20
CA LEU A 77 -7.53 5.30 -3.03
C LEU A 77 -8.02 4.66 -1.72
N ARG A 78 -9.34 4.47 -1.56
CA ARG A 78 -9.90 3.82 -0.36
C ARG A 78 -9.49 2.35 -0.26
N ILE A 79 -9.56 1.61 -1.38
CA ILE A 79 -9.14 0.21 -1.40
C ILE A 79 -7.65 0.14 -1.11
N GLU A 80 -6.84 0.94 -1.80
CA GLU A 80 -5.41 1.05 -1.55
C GLU A 80 -5.16 1.34 -0.07
N GLN A 81 -5.82 2.32 0.56
CA GLN A 81 -5.69 2.64 1.99
C GLN A 81 -5.95 1.46 2.93
N ILE A 82 -6.99 0.66 2.65
CA ILE A 82 -7.32 -0.53 3.44
C ILE A 82 -6.30 -1.64 3.17
N THR A 83 -5.81 -1.72 1.94
CA THR A 83 -4.90 -2.76 1.48
C THR A 83 -3.44 -2.31 1.51
N ILE A 84 -3.08 -1.15 2.10
CA ILE A 84 -1.68 -0.74 2.11
C ILE A 84 -0.96 -1.67 3.06
N GLU A 85 -0.38 -2.69 2.46
CA GLU A 85 0.56 -3.56 3.11
C GLU A 85 1.93 -2.90 2.98
N ALA A 86 2.61 -2.92 4.11
CA ALA A 86 4.05 -2.86 4.07
C ALA A 86 4.45 -4.19 3.38
N GLU A 87 4.92 -4.13 2.14
CA GLU A 87 5.42 -5.31 1.43
C GLU A 87 6.78 -5.66 2.01
N VAL A 88 6.97 -6.95 2.33
CA VAL A 88 8.27 -7.45 2.75
C VAL A 88 9.28 -7.20 1.63
N GLY A 89 10.39 -6.54 1.96
CA GLY A 89 11.45 -6.17 1.04
C GLY A 89 11.29 -4.78 0.41
N LYS A 90 10.13 -4.11 0.54
CA LYS A 90 10.02 -2.70 0.14
C LYS A 90 10.69 -1.79 1.15
N ILE A 91 11.29 -0.73 0.61
CA ILE A 91 11.84 0.38 1.40
C ILE A 91 10.72 1.40 1.60
N TYR A 92 10.49 1.76 2.85
CA TYR A 92 9.54 2.78 3.27
C TYR A 92 10.30 3.93 3.92
N GLU A 93 9.82 5.15 3.71
CA GLU A 93 10.23 6.31 4.51
C GLU A 93 9.29 6.41 5.70
N GLY A 94 9.84 6.26 6.90
CA GLY A 94 9.06 6.26 8.13
C GLY A 94 9.63 7.23 9.15
N LYS A 95 8.75 7.78 9.98
CA LYS A 95 9.12 8.73 11.03
C LYS A 95 9.34 7.99 12.35
N VAL A 96 10.43 8.28 13.03
CA VAL A 96 10.74 7.71 14.34
C VAL A 96 9.81 8.31 15.37
N VAL A 97 8.96 7.47 15.98
CA VAL A 97 7.98 7.90 16.99
C VAL A 97 8.60 7.85 18.38
N ARG A 98 9.42 6.83 18.65
CA ARG A 98 10.01 6.59 19.97
C ARG A 98 11.28 5.77 19.88
N ILE A 99 12.26 6.09 20.71
CA ILE A 99 13.51 5.32 20.82
C ILE A 99 13.55 4.57 22.15
N THR A 100 14.09 3.36 22.15
CA THR A 100 14.35 2.53 23.34
C THR A 100 15.78 1.98 23.32
N ASP A 101 16.26 1.44 24.43
CA ASP A 101 17.65 0.97 24.54
C ASP A 101 17.98 -0.21 23.61
N PHE A 102 16.96 -0.95 23.15
CA PHE A 102 17.12 -2.10 22.25
C PHE A 102 16.67 -1.82 20.81
N GLY A 103 16.15 -0.62 20.49
CA GLY A 103 15.66 -0.30 19.16
C GLY A 103 14.93 1.04 19.01
N ALA A 104 14.26 1.22 17.88
CA ALA A 104 13.44 2.39 17.60
C ALA A 104 12.09 1.98 16.98
N PHE A 105 11.02 2.65 17.37
CA PHE A 105 9.72 2.53 16.75
C PHE A 105 9.60 3.54 15.62
N VAL A 106 9.41 3.04 14.40
CA VAL A 106 9.28 3.85 13.20
C VAL A 106 7.88 3.65 12.63
N ASN A 107 7.13 4.74 12.50
CA ASN A 107 5.84 4.73 11.83
C ASN A 107 6.06 4.85 10.33
N ILE A 108 5.78 3.79 9.59
CA ILE A 108 5.86 3.75 8.13
C ILE A 108 4.51 4.01 7.47
N LEU A 109 3.42 3.73 8.19
CA LEU A 109 2.04 3.77 7.70
C LEU A 109 1.08 4.15 8.84
N PRO A 110 -0.02 4.87 8.56
CA PRO A 110 -0.99 5.26 9.58
C PRO A 110 -1.56 4.03 10.29
N GLY A 111 -1.31 3.92 11.60
CA GLY A 111 -1.73 2.78 12.43
C GLY A 111 -0.85 1.54 12.33
N LYS A 112 0.27 1.58 11.61
CA LYS A 112 1.24 0.48 11.56
C LYS A 112 2.63 0.97 11.98
N ASP A 113 3.04 0.55 13.16
CA ASP A 113 4.37 0.82 13.70
C ASP A 113 5.30 -0.37 13.47
N GLY A 114 6.52 -0.09 13.04
CA GLY A 114 7.58 -1.08 12.92
C GLY A 114 8.65 -0.90 13.97
N LEU A 115 9.20 -2.02 14.41
CA LEU A 115 10.31 -2.08 15.35
C LEU A 115 11.61 -2.27 14.56
N LEU A 116 12.48 -1.29 14.68
CA LEU A 116 13.86 -1.31 14.20
C LEU A 116 14.74 -1.78 15.36
N HIS A 117 15.31 -2.99 15.25
CA HIS A 117 16.20 -3.50 16.30
C HIS A 117 17.58 -2.85 16.22
N ILE A 118 18.28 -2.64 17.34
CA ILE A 118 19.62 -2.00 17.35
C ILE A 118 20.63 -2.70 16.43
N SER A 119 20.56 -4.03 16.33
CA SER A 119 21.41 -4.83 15.43
C SER A 119 21.09 -4.67 13.94
N GLN A 120 19.95 -4.05 13.61
CA GLN A 120 19.48 -3.85 12.23
C GLN A 120 19.66 -2.40 11.77
N ILE A 121 20.34 -1.56 12.56
CA ILE A 121 20.61 -0.14 12.27
C ILE A 121 21.89 0.04 11.47
N CYS A 122 22.95 -0.65 11.90
CA CYS A 122 24.27 -0.59 11.25
C CYS A 122 25.01 -1.90 11.48
N ALA A 123 25.92 -2.25 10.56
CA ALA A 123 26.74 -3.45 10.67
C ALA A 123 27.83 -3.30 11.75
N GLU A 124 28.17 -2.06 12.09
CA GLU A 124 29.06 -1.73 13.18
C GLU A 124 28.33 -1.84 14.53
N ARG A 125 29.05 -2.24 15.58
CA ARG A 125 28.49 -2.34 16.93
C ARG A 125 28.33 -0.94 17.50
N ILE A 126 27.11 -0.42 17.47
CA ILE A 126 26.76 0.85 18.09
C ILE A 126 26.28 0.58 19.51
N GLU A 127 26.77 1.34 20.50
CA GLU A 127 26.32 1.22 21.89
C GLU A 127 24.97 1.91 22.13
N ARG A 128 24.64 2.95 21.33
CA ARG A 128 23.39 3.72 21.49
C ARG A 128 22.71 4.01 20.16
N VAL A 129 21.40 3.74 20.10
CA VAL A 129 20.52 4.07 18.99
C VAL A 129 20.48 5.58 18.71
N THR A 130 20.64 6.38 19.77
CA THR A 130 20.58 7.86 19.77
C THR A 130 21.72 8.53 19.00
N ASP A 131 22.81 7.81 18.71
CA ASP A 131 23.94 8.37 17.94
C ASP A 131 23.66 8.42 16.43
N LYS A 132 22.68 7.63 15.95
CA LYS A 132 22.33 7.54 14.53
C LYS A 132 20.93 8.02 14.20
N ILE A 133 20.01 7.94 15.15
CA ILE A 133 18.59 8.23 14.92
C ILE A 133 18.04 9.07 16.06
N GLN A 134 17.26 10.09 15.73
CA GLN A 134 16.59 10.95 16.71
C GLN A 134 15.06 10.78 16.64
N GLU A 135 14.38 11.07 17.74
CA GLU A 135 12.92 11.07 17.77
C GLU A 135 12.40 12.14 16.81
N GLY A 136 11.47 11.74 15.94
CA GLY A 136 10.91 12.59 14.90
C GLY A 136 11.69 12.62 13.59
N ASP A 137 12.83 11.93 13.48
CA ASP A 137 13.59 11.85 12.25
C ASP A 137 12.89 10.95 11.21
N THR A 138 13.10 11.26 9.93
CA THR A 138 12.54 10.49 8.81
C THR A 138 13.63 9.59 8.25
N VAL A 139 13.50 8.28 8.49
CA VAL A 139 14.48 7.27 8.10
C VAL A 139 13.92 6.34 7.04
N ARG A 140 14.80 5.89 6.14
CA ARG A 140 14.48 4.82 5.19
C ARG A 140 14.68 3.48 5.86
N VAL A 141 13.64 2.65 5.82
CA VAL A 141 13.61 1.35 6.48
C VAL A 141 13.04 0.32 5.51
N GLN A 142 13.68 -0.84 5.45
CA GLN A 142 13.19 -1.99 4.72
C GLN A 142 12.42 -2.89 5.66
N LEU A 143 11.25 -3.35 5.21
CA LEU A 143 10.47 -4.31 5.95
C LEU A 143 11.02 -5.73 5.75
N LEU A 144 11.46 -6.37 6.83
CA LEU A 144 11.97 -7.74 6.78
C LEU A 144 10.86 -8.78 6.97
N GLU A 145 10.00 -8.57 7.96
CA GLU A 145 8.96 -9.52 8.33
C GLU A 145 7.75 -8.76 8.87
N LEU A 146 6.54 -9.24 8.59
CA LEU A 146 5.35 -8.87 9.34
C LEU A 146 4.91 -10.07 10.17
N ASP A 147 4.73 -9.84 11.47
CA ASP A 147 4.08 -10.78 12.35
C ASP A 147 2.55 -10.67 12.21
N LYS A 148 1.83 -11.78 12.43
CA LYS A 148 0.35 -11.84 12.38
C LYS A 148 -0.33 -10.92 13.40
N GLN A 149 0.42 -10.46 14.41
CA GLN A 149 -0.03 -9.47 15.40
C GLN A 149 0.09 -8.02 14.93
N GLY A 150 0.52 -7.76 13.69
CA GLY A 150 0.71 -6.41 13.15
C GLY A 150 2.02 -5.74 13.55
N ARG A 151 2.93 -6.49 14.19
CA ARG A 151 4.29 -6.02 14.48
C ARG A 151 5.16 -6.20 13.25
N MET A 152 5.76 -5.12 12.79
CA MET A 152 6.61 -5.11 11.60
C MET A 152 8.08 -5.05 12.04
N ARG A 153 8.91 -5.96 11.51
CA ARG A 153 10.37 -5.91 11.76
C ARG A 153 11.01 -5.12 10.65
N LEU A 154 11.65 -4.03 11.03
CA LEU A 154 12.32 -3.12 10.12
C LEU A 154 13.82 -3.31 10.21
N SER A 155 14.51 -3.07 9.09
CA SER A 155 15.96 -2.98 9.02
C SER A 155 16.38 -1.78 8.20
N MET A 156 17.51 -1.20 8.59
CA MET A 156 18.21 -0.14 7.87
C MET A 156 19.48 -0.68 7.20
N LEU A 157 19.82 -1.96 7.41
CA LEU A 157 20.98 -2.61 6.78
C LEU A 157 20.69 -2.89 5.30
N GLY A 158 21.52 -2.34 4.41
CA GLY A 158 21.48 -2.67 2.99
C GLY A 158 20.57 -1.79 2.12
N ILE A 159 20.28 -0.56 2.58
CA ILE A 159 19.62 0.52 1.82
C ILE A 159 20.68 1.58 1.50
#